data_AF-A0A233V9U9-F1
#
_entry.id   AF-A0A233V9U9-F1
#
_cell.length_a   1.000
_cell.length_b   1.000
_cell.length_c   1.000
_cell.angle_alpha   90.00
_cell.angle_beta   90.00
_cell.angle_gamma   90.00
#
_symmetry.space_group_name_H-M   'P 1'
#
loop_
_entity.id
_entity.type
_entity.pdbx_description
1 polymer ?
#
loop_
_entity_poly.entity_id
_entity_poly.type
_entity_poly.pdbx_seq_one_letter_code
_entity_poly.pdbx_strand_id
1 'polypeptide(L)'
;MFKIERKEGKLEITTPYSSSFVTAIKKLGGKWNADKKVWAVDEEFEDKVNDLIIRIYNHDVTGKEKVITVEYNAKDFYNSEDVVLGKRITVYRPSRDEAVKLNKTIIIENDFPARGGSAKYPTVFEYNAEYDVTLRTDLYERYYNKLTDEEKEKVKIIKKESDRDALLREKEQLEKRLEEINKLLEEK
;
A
#
# COMPACT_ATOMS: atom_id res chain seq x y z
N MET A 1 -2.49 -17.63 -1.85
CA MET A 1 -3.51 -17.57 -2.93
C MET A 1 -4.71 -16.84 -2.38
N PHE A 2 -5.24 -15.87 -3.12
CA PHE A 2 -6.48 -15.16 -2.78
C PHE A 2 -7.59 -15.68 -3.68
N LYS A 3 -8.73 -16.07 -3.12
CA LYS A 3 -9.87 -16.58 -3.89
C LYS A 3 -11.17 -16.32 -3.16
N ILE A 4 -12.21 -15.91 -3.87
CA ILE A 4 -13.58 -15.84 -3.38
C ILE A 4 -14.46 -16.66 -4.31
N GLU A 5 -15.25 -17.56 -3.76
CA GLU A 5 -16.19 -18.40 -4.50
C GLU A 5 -17.59 -18.27 -3.89
N ARG A 6 -18.61 -18.08 -4.73
CA ARG A 6 -20.01 -18.12 -4.30
C ARG A 6 -20.54 -19.55 -4.36
N LYS A 7 -21.03 -20.07 -3.25
CA LYS A 7 -21.68 -21.39 -3.15
C LYS A 7 -22.83 -21.31 -2.15
N GLU A 8 -24.02 -21.69 -2.58
CA GLU A 8 -25.19 -21.88 -1.69
C GLU A 8 -25.51 -20.64 -0.82
N GLY A 9 -25.45 -19.44 -1.41
CA GLY A 9 -25.71 -18.17 -0.69
C GLY A 9 -24.57 -17.71 0.23
N LYS A 10 -23.39 -18.33 0.14
CA LYS A 10 -22.21 -18.00 0.94
C LYS A 10 -20.99 -17.74 0.08
N LEU A 11 -20.10 -16.92 0.62
CA LEU A 11 -18.76 -16.68 0.09
C LEU A 11 -17.76 -17.58 0.81
N GLU A 12 -17.12 -18.46 0.06
CA GLU A 12 -15.93 -19.20 0.49
C GLU A 12 -14.68 -18.39 0.14
N ILE A 13 -13.92 -17.99 1.15
CA ILE A 13 -12.81 -17.04 1.05
C ILE A 13 -11.50 -17.73 1.44
N THR A 14 -10.54 -17.72 0.52
CA THR A 14 -9.17 -18.20 0.73
C THR A 14 -8.23 -17.01 0.81
N THR A 15 -7.50 -16.87 1.92
CA THR A 15 -6.46 -15.86 2.12
C THR A 15 -5.28 -16.46 2.89
N PRO A 16 -4.06 -15.88 2.80
CA PRO A 16 -3.00 -16.16 3.77
C PRO A 16 -3.46 -15.86 5.21
N TYR A 17 -2.81 -16.46 6.20
CA TYR A 17 -3.14 -16.16 7.59
C TYR A 17 -2.79 -14.71 7.96
N SER A 18 -3.74 -14.02 8.59
CA SER A 18 -3.52 -12.74 9.27
C SER A 18 -4.44 -12.69 10.49
N SER A 19 -3.90 -12.46 11.68
CA SER A 19 -4.69 -12.28 12.90
C SER A 19 -5.70 -11.12 12.77
N SER A 20 -5.32 -10.05 12.09
CA SER A 20 -6.19 -8.91 11.78
C SER A 20 -7.35 -9.31 10.87
N PHE A 21 -7.11 -10.14 9.86
CA PHE A 21 -8.16 -10.64 8.97
C PHE A 21 -9.10 -11.58 9.72
N VAL A 22 -8.56 -12.52 10.50
CA VAL A 22 -9.35 -13.45 11.32
C VAL A 22 -10.27 -12.71 12.28
N THR A 23 -9.74 -11.69 12.96
CA THR A 23 -10.55 -10.88 13.90
C THR A 23 -11.66 -10.14 13.19
N ALA A 24 -11.38 -9.60 12.00
CA ALA A 24 -12.35 -8.79 11.27
C ALA A 24 -13.40 -9.63 10.53
N ILE A 25 -13.04 -10.76 9.92
CA ILE A 25 -14.00 -11.64 9.23
C ILE A 25 -14.98 -12.28 10.21
N LYS A 26 -14.54 -12.59 11.44
CA LYS A 26 -15.43 -13.07 12.52
C LYS A 26 -16.49 -12.03 12.90
N LYS A 27 -16.16 -10.72 12.86
CA LYS A 27 -17.13 -9.64 13.12
C LYS A 27 -18.22 -9.55 12.05
N LEU A 28 -17.97 -10.09 10.85
CA LEU A 28 -18.95 -10.21 9.78
C LEU A 28 -19.74 -11.54 9.86
N GLY A 29 -19.61 -12.29 10.96
CA GLY A 29 -20.24 -13.62 11.10
C GLY A 29 -19.49 -14.75 10.41
N GLY A 30 -18.27 -14.50 9.92
CA GLY A 30 -17.46 -15.48 9.22
C GLY A 30 -17.09 -16.69 10.09
N LYS A 31 -17.22 -17.89 9.52
CA LYS A 31 -16.88 -19.17 10.16
C LYS A 31 -15.76 -19.86 9.39
N TRP A 32 -14.82 -20.44 10.12
CA TRP A 32 -13.75 -21.24 9.52
C TRP A 32 -14.28 -22.63 9.15
N ASN A 33 -14.11 -23.05 7.90
CA ASN A 33 -14.31 -24.41 7.44
C ASN A 33 -12.95 -25.09 7.32
N ALA A 34 -12.66 -26.02 8.24
CA ALA A 34 -11.36 -26.68 8.33
C ALA A 34 -11.11 -27.66 7.17
N ASP A 35 -12.13 -28.34 6.68
CA ASP A 35 -12.01 -29.35 5.61
C ASP A 35 -11.58 -28.69 4.29
N LYS A 36 -12.24 -27.57 3.95
CA LYS A 36 -11.95 -26.78 2.75
C LYS A 36 -10.82 -25.77 2.97
N LYS A 37 -10.44 -25.50 4.22
CA LYS A 37 -9.49 -24.45 4.62
C LYS A 37 -9.89 -23.06 4.11
N VAL A 38 -11.17 -22.71 4.27
CA VAL A 38 -11.72 -21.42 3.84
C VAL A 38 -12.53 -20.75 4.95
N TRP A 39 -12.65 -19.43 4.88
CA TRP A 39 -13.65 -18.68 5.64
C TRP A 39 -14.97 -18.66 4.87
N ALA A 40 -16.07 -18.98 5.53
CA ALA A 40 -17.41 -18.90 4.98
C ALA A 40 -18.17 -17.75 5.63
N VAL A 41 -18.75 -16.86 4.83
CA VAL A 41 -19.61 -15.74 5.27
C VAL A 41 -20.78 -15.60 4.32
N ASP A 42 -21.86 -14.96 4.76
CA ASP A 42 -23.02 -14.68 3.91
C ASP A 42 -22.62 -13.83 2.68
N GLU A 43 -23.22 -14.10 1.53
CA GLU A 43 -22.91 -13.40 0.29
C GLU A 43 -23.29 -11.92 0.29
N GLU A 44 -24.25 -11.51 1.12
CA GLU A 44 -24.61 -10.10 1.31
C GLU A 44 -23.43 -9.24 1.83
N PHE A 45 -22.40 -9.88 2.42
CA PHE A 45 -21.22 -9.18 2.92
C PHE A 45 -20.06 -9.11 1.91
N GLU A 46 -20.25 -9.47 0.64
CA GLU A 46 -19.19 -9.51 -0.37
C GLU A 46 -18.39 -8.21 -0.46
N ASP A 47 -19.07 -7.07 -0.50
CA ASP A 47 -18.41 -5.76 -0.56
C ASP A 47 -17.52 -5.51 0.66
N LYS A 48 -18.00 -5.88 1.85
CA LYS A 48 -17.23 -5.72 3.10
C LYS A 48 -16.04 -6.68 3.15
N VAL A 49 -16.17 -7.88 2.58
CA VAL A 49 -15.08 -8.85 2.45
C VAL A 49 -14.01 -8.34 1.49
N ASN A 50 -14.39 -7.85 0.31
CA ASN A 50 -13.46 -7.27 -0.66
C ASN A 50 -12.71 -6.08 -0.04
N ASP A 51 -13.44 -5.20 0.66
CA ASP A 51 -12.86 -4.10 1.41
C ASP A 51 -11.86 -4.56 2.49
N LEU A 52 -12.16 -5.67 3.16
CA LEU A 52 -11.28 -6.25 4.16
C LEU A 52 -9.98 -6.78 3.55
N ILE A 53 -10.07 -7.47 2.41
CA ILE A 53 -8.90 -8.03 1.72
C ILE A 53 -8.03 -6.89 1.18
N ILE A 54 -8.63 -5.89 0.54
CA ILE A 54 -7.93 -4.70 0.05
C ILE A 54 -7.22 -4.00 1.21
N ARG A 55 -7.92 -3.74 2.32
CA ARG A 55 -7.34 -3.05 3.47
C ARG A 55 -6.15 -3.79 4.09
N ILE A 56 -6.26 -5.11 4.27
CA ILE A 56 -5.27 -5.89 5.04
C ILE A 56 -4.11 -6.34 4.15
N TYR A 57 -4.40 -6.77 2.92
CA TYR A 57 -3.41 -7.39 2.03
C TYR A 57 -3.03 -6.51 0.84
N ASN A 58 -3.71 -5.37 0.65
CA ASN A 58 -3.62 -4.55 -0.57
C ASN A 58 -3.71 -5.41 -1.82
N HIS A 59 -4.77 -6.21 -1.89
CA HIS A 59 -5.02 -7.11 -2.99
C HIS A 59 -6.48 -7.01 -3.40
N ASP A 60 -6.70 -6.78 -4.68
CA ASP A 60 -8.02 -6.85 -5.31
C ASP A 60 -8.20 -8.24 -5.91
N VAL A 61 -9.21 -8.96 -5.41
CA VAL A 61 -9.58 -10.30 -5.89
C VAL A 61 -10.31 -10.21 -7.24
N THR A 62 -10.93 -9.07 -7.55
CA THR A 62 -11.71 -8.88 -8.78
C THR A 62 -10.84 -8.52 -9.99
N GLY A 63 -9.65 -7.94 -9.74
CA GLY A 63 -8.72 -7.47 -10.77
C GLY A 63 -9.18 -6.23 -11.53
N LYS A 64 -10.21 -5.52 -11.03
CA LYS A 64 -10.83 -4.38 -11.71
C LYS A 64 -10.57 -3.05 -11.00
N GLU A 65 -10.10 -3.09 -9.76
CA GLU A 65 -9.90 -1.89 -8.97
C GLU A 65 -8.70 -1.09 -9.49
N LYS A 66 -8.91 0.21 -9.64
CA LYS A 66 -7.88 1.14 -10.09
C LYS A 66 -6.86 1.35 -8.98
N VAL A 67 -5.59 1.20 -9.31
CA VAL A 67 -4.47 1.49 -8.42
C VAL A 67 -4.03 2.93 -8.61
N ILE A 68 -3.85 3.64 -7.51
CA ILE A 68 -3.24 4.96 -7.45
C ILE A 68 -1.98 4.89 -6.60
N THR A 69 -1.02 5.74 -6.92
CA THR A 69 0.21 5.88 -6.14
C THR A 69 0.11 7.15 -5.31
N VAL A 70 0.40 7.04 -4.03
CA VAL A 70 0.36 8.19 -3.12
C VAL A 70 1.68 8.35 -2.38
N GLU A 71 2.03 9.59 -2.09
CA GLU A 71 3.21 9.99 -1.37
C GLU A 71 2.82 10.80 -0.12
N TYR A 72 3.46 10.51 1.01
CA TYR A 72 3.12 11.09 2.29
C TYR A 72 4.30 11.03 3.26
N ASN A 73 4.27 11.88 4.27
CA ASN A 73 5.27 11.85 5.32
C ASN A 73 4.96 10.77 6.36
N ALA A 74 5.95 9.97 6.73
CA ALA A 74 5.78 8.91 7.72
C ALA A 74 5.34 9.42 9.10
N LYS A 75 5.78 10.62 9.51
CA LYS A 75 5.47 11.20 10.82
C LYS A 75 3.99 11.55 10.95
N ASP A 76 3.37 12.03 9.88
CA ASP A 76 1.95 12.40 9.84
C ASP A 76 1.00 11.23 10.11
N PHE A 77 1.48 10.01 9.85
CA PHE A 77 0.73 8.76 9.96
C PHE A 77 1.31 7.83 11.03
N TYR A 78 2.16 8.35 11.92
CA TYR A 78 2.76 7.58 13.00
C TYR A 78 1.78 7.40 14.16
N ASN A 79 1.53 6.15 14.57
CA ASN A 79 0.56 5.81 15.62
C ASN A 79 1.21 5.42 16.96
N SER A 80 2.41 5.94 17.27
CA SER A 80 3.28 5.61 18.42
C SER A 80 4.12 4.33 18.30
N GLU A 81 3.83 3.45 17.34
CA GLU A 81 4.64 2.25 17.09
C GLU A 81 4.98 2.10 15.60
N ASP A 82 3.96 2.23 14.74
CA ASP A 82 4.00 1.96 13.30
C ASP A 82 3.57 3.19 12.48
N VAL A 83 3.79 3.12 11.16
CA VAL A 83 3.20 4.07 10.21
C VAL A 83 1.95 3.47 9.59
N VAL A 84 0.79 4.09 9.85
CA VAL A 84 -0.53 3.60 9.48
C VAL A 84 -1.27 4.62 8.62
N LEU A 85 -1.53 4.27 7.36
CA LEU A 85 -2.33 5.08 6.44
C LEU A 85 -3.78 4.57 6.45
N GLY A 86 -4.70 5.33 7.05
CA GLY A 86 -6.06 4.89 7.36
C GLY A 86 -6.06 3.78 8.41
N LYS A 87 -6.25 2.55 7.95
CA LYS A 87 -6.27 1.32 8.77
C LYS A 87 -5.25 0.28 8.30
N ARG A 88 -4.30 0.69 7.44
CA ARG A 88 -3.29 -0.18 6.86
C ARG A 88 -1.92 0.19 7.39
N ILE A 89 -1.24 -0.81 7.97
CA ILE A 89 0.16 -0.70 8.37
C ILE A 89 1.02 -0.70 7.11
N THR A 90 1.77 0.38 6.92
CA THR A 90 2.66 0.60 5.77
C THR A 90 4.11 0.37 6.13
N VAL A 91 4.49 0.68 7.38
CA VAL A 91 5.82 0.44 7.95
C VAL A 91 5.65 -0.05 9.37
N TYR A 92 6.38 -1.10 9.74
CA TYR A 92 6.44 -1.60 11.12
C TYR A 92 7.83 -2.10 11.47
N ARG A 93 8.14 -2.23 12.76
CA ARG A 93 9.42 -2.76 13.24
C ARG A 93 9.20 -4.04 14.06
N PRO A 94 9.73 -5.21 13.64
CA PRO A 94 9.56 -6.46 14.39
C PRO A 94 10.25 -6.49 15.75
N SER A 95 11.43 -5.86 15.86
CA SER A 95 12.27 -5.84 17.04
C SER A 95 13.06 -4.53 17.10
N ARG A 96 13.39 -4.05 18.31
CA ARG A 96 14.03 -2.75 18.54
C ARG A 96 15.22 -2.49 17.63
N ASP A 97 16.07 -3.50 17.46
CA ASP A 97 17.35 -3.40 16.75
C ASP A 97 17.28 -3.95 15.30
N GLU A 98 16.10 -4.38 14.86
CA GLU A 98 15.89 -4.82 13.48
C GLU A 98 15.50 -3.64 12.58
N ALA A 99 15.93 -3.69 11.33
CA ALA A 99 15.49 -2.75 10.30
C ALA A 99 13.96 -2.78 10.14
N VAL A 100 13.39 -1.62 9.82
CA VAL A 100 11.95 -1.49 9.56
C VAL A 100 11.55 -2.36 8.36
N LYS A 101 10.33 -2.89 8.43
CA LYS A 101 9.72 -3.67 7.34
C LYS A 101 8.70 -2.78 6.64
N LEU A 102 8.85 -2.68 5.33
CA LEU A 102 7.95 -1.93 4.45
C LEU A 102 6.91 -2.88 3.85
N ASN A 103 5.63 -2.51 3.90
CA ASN A 103 4.53 -3.32 3.40
C ASN A 103 3.93 -2.73 2.11
N LYS A 104 4.49 -3.14 0.96
CA LYS A 104 4.15 -2.58 -0.36
C LYS A 104 4.22 -1.04 -0.36
N THR A 105 5.29 -0.55 0.25
CA THR A 105 5.63 0.87 0.40
C THR A 105 7.13 0.98 0.12
N ILE A 106 7.55 2.10 -0.45
CA ILE A 106 8.95 2.42 -0.68
C ILE A 106 9.30 3.75 -0.01
N ILE A 107 10.55 3.90 0.37
CA ILE A 107 11.10 5.14 0.89
C ILE A 107 11.62 5.96 -0.29
N ILE A 108 11.25 7.24 -0.36
CA ILE A 108 11.67 8.16 -1.43
C ILE A 108 12.76 9.11 -0.91
N GLU A 109 12.61 9.62 0.30
CA GLU A 109 13.55 10.58 0.90
C GLU A 109 13.76 10.27 2.39
N ASN A 110 15.00 10.44 2.83
CA ASN A 110 15.51 10.10 4.17
C ASN A 110 15.29 8.62 4.52
N ASP A 111 15.71 8.20 5.72
CA ASP A 111 15.55 6.80 6.15
C ASP A 111 15.10 6.75 7.61
N PHE A 112 14.57 5.60 8.01
CA PHE A 112 14.22 5.33 9.40
C PHE A 112 15.47 5.11 10.25
N PRO A 113 15.43 5.41 11.55
CA PRO A 113 16.55 5.14 12.43
C PRO A 113 16.89 3.64 12.47
N ALA A 114 18.15 3.31 12.72
CA ALA A 114 18.59 1.91 12.77
C ALA A 114 17.93 1.13 13.92
N ARG A 115 17.49 1.82 14.98
CA ARG A 115 16.80 1.26 16.14
C ARG A 115 15.62 2.14 16.57
N GLY A 116 14.68 1.58 17.32
CA GLY A 116 13.56 2.35 17.86
C GLY A 116 12.77 1.61 18.94
N GLY A 117 12.43 2.32 20.01
CA GLY A 117 11.61 1.80 21.09
C GLY A 117 12.37 0.91 22.08
N SER A 118 11.65 0.00 22.71
CA SER A 118 12.21 -0.97 23.66
C SER A 118 12.15 -2.39 23.10
N ALA A 119 12.84 -3.34 23.71
CA ALA A 119 12.77 -4.74 23.30
C ALA A 119 11.34 -5.33 23.36
N LYS A 120 10.49 -4.79 24.25
CA LYS A 120 9.09 -5.23 24.42
C LYS A 120 8.11 -4.45 23.53
N TYR A 121 8.45 -3.20 23.20
CA TYR A 121 7.63 -2.28 22.41
C TYR A 121 8.53 -1.60 21.37
N PRO A 122 8.88 -2.29 20.28
CA PRO A 122 9.67 -1.72 19.20
C PRO A 122 8.85 -0.63 18.48
N THR A 123 9.53 0.41 18.00
CA THR A 123 8.88 1.52 17.30
C THR A 123 9.65 1.88 16.02
N VAL A 124 8.96 2.42 15.01
CA VAL A 124 9.62 2.87 13.78
C VAL A 124 10.46 4.12 13.99
N PHE A 125 10.07 4.98 14.93
CA PHE A 125 10.76 6.21 15.32
C PHE A 125 11.19 6.19 16.78
N GLU A 126 12.29 6.84 17.09
CA GLU A 126 12.67 7.13 18.49
C GLU A 126 11.82 8.26 19.08
N TYR A 127 11.64 8.24 20.41
CA TYR A 127 10.92 9.27 21.15
C TYR A 127 11.62 10.63 21.01
N ASN A 128 10.88 11.67 20.65
CA ASN A 128 11.34 13.06 20.48
C ASN A 128 12.37 13.33 19.36
N ALA A 129 12.50 12.45 18.38
CA ALA A 129 13.35 12.71 17.22
C ALA A 129 12.53 13.27 16.05
N GLU A 130 13.06 14.31 15.41
CA GLU A 130 12.50 14.87 14.18
C GLU A 130 12.98 14.06 12.99
N TYR A 131 12.18 13.05 12.63
CA TYR A 131 12.37 12.31 11.39
C TYR A 131 11.39 12.81 10.34
N ASP A 132 11.93 13.10 9.16
CA ASP A 132 11.17 13.56 8.00
C ASP A 132 11.33 12.52 6.88
N VAL A 133 10.65 11.38 6.98
CA VAL A 133 10.78 10.26 6.03
C VAL A 133 9.63 10.29 5.05
N THR A 134 9.93 10.46 3.76
CA THR A 134 8.93 10.48 2.69
C THR A 134 8.70 9.07 2.17
N LEU A 135 7.43 8.63 2.22
CA LEU A 135 7.01 7.30 1.78
C LEU A 135 6.12 7.39 0.55
N ARG A 136 6.22 6.37 -0.30
CA ARG A 136 5.31 6.18 -1.43
C ARG A 136 4.69 4.79 -1.39
N THR A 137 3.37 4.72 -1.53
CA THR A 137 2.62 3.45 -1.49
C THR A 137 1.56 3.41 -2.58
N ASP A 138 1.35 2.21 -3.11
CA ASP A 138 0.26 1.94 -4.04
C ASP A 138 -0.99 1.51 -3.25
N LEU A 139 -2.11 2.15 -3.58
CA LEU A 139 -3.42 1.92 -2.97
C LEU A 139 -4.49 1.76 -4.04
N TYR A 140 -5.52 1.01 -3.74
CA TYR A 140 -6.72 1.03 -4.55
C TYR A 140 -7.51 2.33 -4.31
N GLU A 141 -8.05 2.91 -5.37
CA GLU A 141 -8.82 4.17 -5.34
C GLU A 141 -10.00 4.09 -4.34
N ARG A 142 -10.68 2.92 -4.29
CA ARG A 142 -11.74 2.63 -3.31
C ARG A 142 -11.27 2.75 -1.86
N TYR A 143 -10.03 2.37 -1.57
CA TYR A 143 -9.46 2.50 -0.22
C TYR A 143 -9.12 3.97 0.08
N TYR A 144 -8.52 4.68 -0.88
CA TYR A 144 -8.21 6.10 -0.73
C TYR A 144 -9.46 6.95 -0.46
N ASN A 145 -10.57 6.66 -1.14
CA ASN A 145 -11.83 7.39 -0.93
C ASN A 145 -12.38 7.26 0.49
N LYS A 146 -12.01 6.20 1.22
CA LYS A 146 -12.41 5.93 2.60
C LYS A 146 -11.49 6.56 3.65
N LEU A 147 -10.38 7.16 3.25
CA LEU A 147 -9.56 7.97 4.15
C LEU A 147 -10.35 9.19 4.61
N THR A 148 -10.04 9.69 5.81
CA THR A 148 -10.62 10.94 6.29
C THR A 148 -10.11 12.13 5.49
N ASP A 149 -10.80 13.26 5.54
CA ASP A 149 -10.37 14.45 4.81
C ASP A 149 -9.02 14.97 5.32
N GLU A 150 -8.78 14.89 6.64
CA GLU A 150 -7.49 15.20 7.27
C GLU A 150 -6.35 14.32 6.74
N GLU A 151 -6.60 13.04 6.51
CA GLU A 151 -5.60 12.13 5.94
C GLU A 151 -5.32 12.46 4.47
N LYS A 152 -6.37 12.80 3.70
CA LYS A 152 -6.23 13.16 2.28
C LYS A 152 -5.44 14.46 2.10
N GLU A 153 -5.57 15.43 3.01
CA GLU A 153 -4.79 16.68 2.95
C GLU A 153 -3.29 16.45 3.14
N LYS A 154 -2.90 15.42 3.90
CA LYS A 154 -1.50 15.07 4.19
C LYS A 154 -0.88 14.12 3.15
N VAL A 155 -1.65 13.75 2.13
CA VAL A 155 -1.24 12.79 1.11
C VAL A 155 -1.25 13.46 -0.27
N LYS A 156 -0.20 13.24 -1.05
CA LYS A 156 -0.10 13.69 -2.43
C LYS A 156 -0.31 12.52 -3.37
N ILE A 157 -1.31 12.62 -4.25
CA ILE A 157 -1.48 11.63 -5.32
C ILE A 157 -0.43 11.89 -6.38
N ILE A 158 0.45 10.91 -6.60
CA ILE A 158 1.46 10.96 -7.65
C ILE A 158 0.89 10.26 -8.87
N LYS A 159 0.86 10.96 -10.00
CA LYS A 159 0.67 10.28 -11.29
C LYS A 159 1.94 9.50 -11.55
N LYS A 160 1.87 8.18 -11.39
CA LYS A 160 2.93 7.30 -11.88
C LYS A 160 3.02 7.55 -13.38
N GLU A 161 4.14 8.09 -13.80
CA GLU A 161 4.41 8.29 -15.21
C GLU A 161 4.31 6.94 -15.90
N SER A 162 3.44 6.84 -16.91
CA SER A 162 3.38 5.57 -17.64
C SER A 162 4.70 5.40 -18.39
N ASP A 163 5.09 4.15 -18.66
CA ASP A 163 6.28 3.89 -19.50
C ASP A 163 6.20 4.67 -20.83
N ARG A 164 4.97 4.89 -21.33
CA ARG A 164 4.70 5.72 -22.51
C ARG A 164 5.07 7.19 -22.33
N ASP A 165 4.79 7.78 -21.17
CA ASP A 165 5.10 9.19 -20.88
C ASP A 165 6.61 9.39 -20.69
N ALA A 166 7.29 8.40 -20.09
CA ALA A 166 8.75 8.36 -20.04
C ALA A 166 9.35 8.26 -21.44
N LEU A 167 8.84 7.35 -22.28
CA LEU A 167 9.27 7.18 -23.68
C LEU A 167 9.00 8.43 -24.54
N LEU A 168 7.91 9.14 -24.30
CA LEU A 168 7.59 10.38 -25.02
C LEU A 168 8.61 11.49 -24.74
N ARG A 169 9.03 11.65 -23.48
CA ARG A 169 10.06 12.65 -23.15
C ARG A 169 11.43 12.25 -23.65
N GLU A 170 11.77 10.96 -23.60
CA GLU A 170 13.02 10.47 -24.20
C GLU A 170 13.03 10.72 -25.71
N LYS A 171 11.89 10.48 -26.40
CA LYS A 171 11.72 10.84 -27.82
C LYS A 171 11.96 12.32 -28.07
N GLU A 172 11.36 13.21 -27.29
CA GLU A 172 11.57 14.67 -27.44
C GLU A 172 13.04 15.08 -27.22
N GLN A 173 13.73 14.48 -26.24
CA GLN A 173 15.15 14.74 -26.02
C GLN A 173 16.02 14.25 -27.19
N LEU A 174 15.71 13.07 -27.72
CA LEU A 174 16.40 12.51 -28.88
C LEU A 174 16.14 13.34 -30.14
N GLU A 175 14.92 13.86 -30.34
CA GLU A 175 14.59 14.73 -31.47
C GLU A 175 15.37 16.05 -31.41
N LYS A 176 15.46 16.69 -30.23
CA LYS A 176 16.30 17.89 -30.05
C LYS A 176 17.77 17.61 -30.35
N ARG A 177 18.28 16.46 -29.89
CA ARG A 177 19.67 16.07 -30.15
C ARG A 177 19.91 15.76 -31.64
N LEU A 178 18.93 15.17 -32.32
CA LEU A 178 18.98 14.93 -33.76
C LEU A 178 18.98 16.24 -34.55
N GLU A 179 18.16 17.22 -34.17
CA GLU A 179 18.17 18.55 -34.79
C GLU A 179 19.54 19.23 -34.66
N GLU A 180 20.15 19.14 -33.49
CA GLU A 180 21.49 19.68 -33.24
C GLU A 180 22.56 18.96 -34.08
N ILE A 181 22.51 17.62 -34.16
CA ILE A 181 23.41 16.83 -35.01
C ILE A 181 23.22 17.19 -36.50
N ASN A 182 21.98 17.32 -36.97
CA ASN A 182 21.70 17.64 -38.37
C ASN A 182 22.22 19.03 -38.74
N LYS A 183 22.06 20.04 -37.87
CA LYS A 183 22.68 21.36 -38.08
C LYS A 183 24.20 21.29 -38.24
N LEU A 184 24.86 20.50 -37.39
CA LEU A 184 26.33 20.30 -37.46
C LEU A 184 26.76 19.55 -38.72
N LEU A 185 25.89 18.70 -39.28
CA LEU A 185 26.17 17.96 -40.51
C LEU A 185 25.88 18.79 -41.78
N GLU A 186 24.95 19.74 -41.74
CA GLU A 186 24.64 20.68 -42.83
C GLU A 186 25.66 21.83 -42.95
N GLU A 187 26.39 22.16 -41.88
CA GLU A 187 27.48 23.15 -41.88
C GLU A 187 28.80 22.64 -42.50
N LYS A 188 28.76 21.51 -43.23
CA LYS A 188 29.92 20.86 -43.86
C LYS A 188 29.73 20.68 -45.37
#